data_AF-A0A7L7MB02-F1
#
_entry.id   AF-A0A7L7MB02-F1
#
_cell.length_a   1.000
_cell.length_b   1.000
_cell.length_c   1.000
_cell.angle_alpha   90.00
_cell.angle_beta   90.00
_cell.angle_gamma   90.00
#
_symmetry.space_group_name_H-M   'P 1'
#
loop_
_entity.id
_entity.type
_entity.pdbx_description
1 polymer ?
#
loop_
_entity_poly.entity_id
_entity_poly.type
_entity_poly.pdbx_seq_one_letter_code
_entity_poly.pdbx_strand_id
1 'polypeptide(L)'
;MRTPPPPRPQQPGCEGPNGPSGPDGPDGPGVVSGEPVDPDVDLHLPQQRAELTAHPFAVLGAVAVGGALGAAARHGAALLWPVPAGAFPWSTLGVNAVGSGLIGVLMVLVAERGAGHPLVRPFLGTGVLGGFTTFSAYAADVAGLLTRGDAAAALGYAAATLAAALGAVWAAAAATRRLVRRAAPPAPSGRRGDAR
;
A
#
# COMPACT_ATOMS: atom_id res chain seq x y z
N MET A 1 42.00 48.66 37.53
CA MET A 1 40.71 48.39 38.20
C MET A 1 39.80 47.66 37.22
N ARG A 2 39.48 46.38 37.46
CA ARG A 2 38.56 45.56 36.65
C ARG A 2 37.30 45.32 37.49
N THR A 3 36.13 45.59 36.93
CA THR A 3 34.83 45.34 37.55
C THR A 3 34.47 43.84 37.51
N PRO A 4 33.79 43.29 38.53
CA PRO A 4 33.34 41.90 38.52
C PRO A 4 32.09 41.70 37.64
N PRO A 5 31.88 40.49 37.06
CA PRO A 5 30.68 40.18 36.28
C PRO A 5 29.43 40.00 37.16
N PRO A 6 28.22 40.22 36.62
CA PRO A 6 26.96 40.03 37.35
C PRO A 6 26.61 38.54 37.58
N PRO A 7 25.83 38.21 38.63
CA PRO A 7 25.45 36.83 38.96
C PRO A 7 24.42 36.24 37.99
N ARG A 8 24.47 34.92 37.78
CA ARG A 8 23.54 34.15 36.93
C ARG A 8 22.16 34.01 37.59
N PRO A 9 21.06 33.99 36.81
CA PRO A 9 19.74 33.67 37.34
C PRO A 9 19.63 32.18 37.72
N GLN A 10 19.18 31.90 38.95
CA GLN A 10 18.85 30.57 39.44
C GLN A 10 17.49 30.13 38.85
N GLN A 11 17.41 28.91 38.34
CA GLN A 11 16.13 28.29 37.96
C GLN A 11 15.46 27.66 39.20
N PRO A 12 14.18 27.92 39.47
CA PRO A 12 13.44 27.22 40.50
C PRO A 12 12.72 25.99 39.90
N GLY A 13 12.89 24.81 40.48
CA GLY A 13 12.28 23.58 39.96
C GLY A 13 12.26 22.41 40.93
N CYS A 14 11.47 22.58 42.00
CA CYS A 14 10.73 21.60 42.80
C CYS A 14 11.23 20.14 42.91
N GLU A 15 11.66 19.77 44.12
CA GLU A 15 11.74 18.40 44.63
C GLU A 15 10.37 17.85 45.13
N GLY A 16 10.03 16.63 44.70
CA GLY A 16 9.35 15.54 45.44
C GLY A 16 7.80 15.48 45.49
N PRO A 17 7.16 14.32 45.87
CA PRO A 17 7.74 13.03 46.32
C PRO A 17 7.05 11.70 45.84
N ASN A 18 7.78 10.56 45.92
CA ASN A 18 7.37 9.16 46.22
C ASN A 18 6.21 8.40 45.50
N GLY A 19 6.59 7.39 44.68
CA GLY A 19 6.11 5.96 44.65
C GLY A 19 4.63 5.59 44.39
N PRO A 20 4.27 4.34 43.98
CA PRO A 20 4.98 3.09 44.28
C PRO A 20 5.26 2.16 43.07
N SER A 21 6.21 1.25 43.28
CA SER A 21 6.46 0.04 42.49
C SER A 21 5.47 -1.07 42.90
N GLY A 22 4.90 -1.82 41.95
CA GLY A 22 4.14 -3.05 42.24
C GLY A 22 3.48 -3.70 41.01
N PRO A 23 3.23 -5.02 41.00
CA PRO A 23 3.50 -5.93 39.87
C PRO A 23 2.26 -6.44 39.12
N ASP A 24 2.51 -7.07 37.95
CA ASP A 24 1.67 -8.04 37.22
C ASP A 24 0.17 -7.75 37.05
N GLY A 25 -0.22 -7.43 35.81
CA GLY A 25 -1.61 -7.48 35.32
C GLY A 25 -1.64 -8.08 33.90
N PRO A 26 -2.43 -9.15 33.65
CA PRO A 26 -2.37 -9.94 32.43
C PRO A 26 -3.20 -9.33 31.28
N ASP A 27 -2.80 -9.68 30.06
CA ASP A 27 -3.61 -9.66 28.83
C ASP A 27 -4.25 -8.33 28.41
N GLY A 28 -3.42 -7.45 27.86
CA GLY A 28 -3.89 -6.49 26.84
C GLY A 28 -4.13 -7.22 25.51
N PRO A 29 -5.24 -6.96 24.80
CA PRO A 29 -5.55 -7.64 23.55
C PRO A 29 -4.41 -7.41 22.54
N GLY A 30 -3.91 -8.51 21.99
CA GLY A 30 -2.70 -8.60 21.20
C GLY A 30 -2.48 -7.40 20.28
N VAL A 31 -1.32 -6.76 20.46
CA VAL A 31 -0.71 -5.91 19.44
C VAL A 31 -0.67 -6.74 18.17
N VAL A 32 -1.53 -6.39 17.21
CA VAL A 32 -1.51 -6.94 15.86
C VAL A 32 -0.10 -6.71 15.34
N SER A 33 0.67 -7.78 15.27
CA SER A 33 2.07 -7.75 14.88
C SER A 33 2.14 -7.41 13.40
N GLY A 34 2.38 -6.12 13.11
CA GLY A 34 3.13 -5.61 11.96
C GLY A 34 3.00 -6.33 10.62
N GLU A 35 1.78 -6.51 10.11
CA GLU A 35 1.60 -6.78 8.69
C GLU A 35 1.65 -5.42 7.95
N PRO A 36 2.55 -5.19 6.97
CA PRO A 36 2.64 -3.90 6.28
C PRO A 36 1.35 -3.65 5.50
N VAL A 37 0.54 -2.69 5.96
CA VAL A 37 -0.77 -2.38 5.38
C VAL A 37 -0.67 -1.53 4.11
N ASP A 38 0.50 -0.98 3.79
CA ASP A 38 0.72 -0.14 2.61
C ASP A 38 1.92 -0.63 1.75
N PRO A 39 1.67 -1.16 0.53
CA PRO A 39 2.75 -1.58 -0.37
C PRO A 39 3.62 -0.43 -0.89
N ASP A 40 3.10 0.79 -0.86
CA ASP A 40 3.56 1.87 -1.72
C ASP A 40 4.49 2.84 -0.98
N VAL A 41 4.22 3.10 0.31
CA VAL A 41 5.10 3.92 1.17
C VAL A 41 4.94 3.51 2.65
N ASP A 42 5.96 2.86 3.22
CA ASP A 42 6.00 2.64 4.69
C ASP A 42 6.95 3.66 5.34
N LEU A 43 6.38 4.76 5.86
CA LEU A 43 7.12 5.79 6.58
C LEU A 43 7.62 5.33 7.96
N HIS A 44 7.27 4.12 8.42
CA HIS A 44 7.76 3.57 9.68
C HIS A 44 9.10 2.84 9.52
N LEU A 45 9.54 2.58 8.28
CA LEU A 45 10.85 2.01 8.00
C LEU A 45 11.92 3.11 7.84
N PRO A 46 12.95 3.17 8.71
CA PRO A 46 13.96 4.23 8.68
C PRO A 46 14.78 4.24 7.37
N GLN A 47 14.90 3.09 6.70
CA GLN A 47 15.59 2.97 5.40
C GLN A 47 14.84 3.69 4.26
N GLN A 48 13.50 3.59 4.20
CA GLN A 48 12.70 4.30 3.20
C GLN A 48 12.66 5.82 3.44
N ARG A 49 12.65 6.26 4.70
CA ARG A 49 12.79 7.68 5.04
C ARG A 49 14.12 8.27 4.55
N ALA A 50 15.21 7.51 4.69
CA ALA A 50 16.54 7.93 4.25
C ALA A 50 16.64 8.01 2.71
N GLU A 51 16.00 7.09 1.98
CA GLU A 51 15.95 7.13 0.51
C GLU A 51 15.11 8.28 -0.04
N LEU A 52 13.94 8.57 0.56
CA LEU A 52 13.09 9.71 0.20
C LEU A 52 13.80 11.06 0.44
N THR A 53 14.68 11.13 1.44
CA THR A 53 15.49 12.33 1.68
C THR A 53 16.76 12.39 0.82
N ALA A 54 17.33 11.26 0.42
CA ALA A 54 18.50 11.21 -0.44
C ALA A 54 18.18 11.49 -1.93
N HIS A 55 17.07 10.95 -2.46
CA HIS A 55 16.71 11.06 -3.89
C HIS A 55 15.22 11.38 -4.15
N PRO A 56 14.66 12.47 -3.57
CA PRO A 56 13.24 12.80 -3.69
C PRO A 56 12.78 12.97 -5.14
N PHE A 57 13.60 13.61 -5.98
CA PHE A 57 13.26 13.85 -7.39
C PHE A 57 13.23 12.56 -8.22
N ALA A 58 14.05 11.56 -7.89
CA ALA A 58 14.05 10.29 -8.60
C ALA A 58 12.79 9.48 -8.30
N VAL A 59 12.36 9.46 -7.04
CA VAL A 59 11.09 8.83 -6.63
C VAL A 59 9.91 9.53 -7.29
N LEU A 60 9.86 10.86 -7.24
CA LEU A 60 8.79 11.64 -7.90
C LEU A 60 8.78 11.42 -9.41
N GLY A 61 9.95 11.39 -10.05
CA GLY A 61 10.08 11.08 -11.48
C GLY A 61 9.55 9.68 -11.81
N ALA A 62 9.89 8.68 -11.00
CA ALA A 62 9.39 7.32 -11.16
C ALA A 62 7.86 7.24 -11.01
N VAL A 63 7.30 7.86 -9.97
CA VAL A 63 5.85 7.91 -9.76
C VAL A 63 5.16 8.63 -10.93
N ALA A 64 5.71 9.76 -11.40
CA ALA A 64 5.13 10.54 -12.49
C ALA A 64 5.12 9.78 -13.81
N VAL A 65 6.24 9.14 -14.18
CA VAL A 65 6.32 8.32 -15.39
C VAL A 65 5.39 7.11 -15.29
N GLY A 66 5.40 6.42 -14.14
CA GLY A 66 4.49 5.30 -13.89
C GLY A 66 3.02 5.73 -13.99
N GLY A 67 2.66 6.85 -13.36
CA GLY A 67 1.32 7.42 -13.38
C GLY A 67 0.85 7.79 -14.79
N ALA A 68 1.72 8.39 -15.59
CA ALA A 68 1.42 8.69 -16.99
C ALA A 68 1.16 7.43 -17.81
N LEU A 69 1.97 6.37 -17.62
CA LEU A 69 1.79 5.08 -18.28
C LEU A 69 0.48 4.40 -17.83
N GLY A 70 0.19 4.39 -16.53
CA GLY A 70 -1.04 3.83 -15.98
C GLY A 70 -2.28 4.54 -16.50
N ALA A 71 -2.29 5.87 -16.48
CA ALA A 71 -3.40 6.68 -16.98
C ALA A 71 -3.61 6.50 -18.50
N ALA A 72 -2.52 6.42 -19.27
CA ALA A 72 -2.58 6.15 -20.70
C ALA A 72 -3.13 4.73 -20.99
N ALA A 73 -2.71 3.73 -20.23
CA ALA A 73 -3.22 2.36 -20.35
C ALA A 73 -4.72 2.28 -20.01
N ARG A 74 -5.16 2.96 -18.93
CA ARG A 74 -6.58 3.09 -18.59
C ARG A 74 -7.37 3.74 -19.70
N HIS A 75 -6.86 4.85 -20.25
CA HIS A 75 -7.52 5.54 -21.35
C HIS A 75 -7.60 4.65 -22.60
N GLY A 76 -6.51 3.96 -22.94
CA GLY A 76 -6.48 2.97 -24.02
C GLY A 76 -7.50 1.85 -23.83
N ALA A 77 -7.66 1.34 -22.60
CA ALA A 77 -8.68 0.33 -22.30
C ALA A 77 -10.10 0.86 -22.55
N ALA A 78 -10.39 2.12 -22.20
CA ALA A 78 -11.67 2.75 -22.48
C ALA A 78 -11.91 2.95 -23.99
N LEU A 79 -10.85 3.16 -24.78
CA LEU A 79 -10.95 3.25 -26.25
C LEU A 79 -11.14 1.88 -26.92
N LEU A 80 -10.51 0.83 -26.40
CA LEU A 80 -10.66 -0.54 -26.92
C LEU A 80 -12.03 -1.15 -26.58
N TRP A 81 -12.56 -0.84 -25.40
CA TRP A 81 -13.90 -1.26 -24.95
C TRP A 81 -14.81 -0.06 -24.72
N PRO A 82 -15.27 0.60 -25.80
CA PRO A 82 -16.17 1.74 -25.68
C PRO A 82 -17.51 1.26 -25.13
N VAL A 83 -17.96 1.89 -24.05
CA VAL A 83 -19.28 1.63 -23.45
C VAL A 83 -20.26 2.66 -23.99
N PRO A 84 -21.37 2.25 -24.66
CA PRO A 84 -22.39 3.16 -25.13
C PRO A 84 -22.96 4.03 -24.01
N ALA A 85 -23.37 5.26 -24.34
CA ALA A 85 -23.96 6.16 -23.36
C ALA A 85 -25.24 5.55 -22.76
N GLY A 86 -25.20 5.18 -21.48
CA GLY A 86 -26.32 4.55 -20.77
C GLY A 86 -26.26 3.04 -20.67
N ALA A 87 -25.20 2.42 -21.20
CA ALA A 87 -24.89 1.03 -20.91
C ALA A 87 -24.11 0.92 -19.58
N PHE A 88 -24.02 -0.31 -19.08
CA PHE A 88 -23.32 -0.61 -17.84
C PHE A 88 -21.80 -0.38 -17.98
N PRO A 89 -21.11 0.24 -17.00
CA PRO A 89 -19.71 0.71 -17.14
C PRO A 89 -18.68 -0.42 -16.92
N TRP A 90 -18.69 -1.43 -17.79
CA TRP A 90 -17.81 -2.61 -17.68
C TRP A 90 -16.32 -2.28 -17.82
N SER A 91 -15.95 -1.24 -18.59
CA SER A 91 -14.55 -0.85 -18.80
C SER A 91 -13.91 -0.36 -17.49
N THR A 92 -14.55 0.57 -16.79
CA THR A 92 -14.10 1.09 -15.49
C THR A 92 -14.01 -0.04 -14.44
N LEU A 93 -15.02 -0.92 -14.39
CA LEU A 93 -15.02 -2.07 -13.48
C LEU A 93 -13.84 -3.01 -13.77
N GLY A 94 -13.63 -3.36 -15.04
CA GLY A 94 -12.55 -4.25 -15.46
C GLY A 94 -11.17 -3.67 -15.15
N VAL A 95 -10.94 -2.38 -15.45
CA VAL A 95 -9.70 -1.69 -15.12
C VAL A 95 -9.43 -1.71 -13.62
N ASN A 96 -10.44 -1.37 -12.80
CA ASN A 96 -10.29 -1.38 -11.35
C ASN A 96 -10.04 -2.80 -10.81
N ALA A 97 -10.78 -3.81 -11.26
CA ALA A 97 -10.59 -5.18 -10.83
C ALA A 97 -9.21 -5.74 -11.21
N VAL A 98 -8.74 -5.48 -12.45
CA VAL A 98 -7.40 -5.89 -12.90
C VAL A 98 -6.31 -5.18 -12.09
N GLY A 99 -6.44 -3.86 -11.89
CA GLY A 99 -5.48 -3.11 -11.09
C GLY A 99 -5.43 -3.58 -9.64
N SER A 100 -6.59 -3.85 -9.03
CA SER A 100 -6.70 -4.45 -7.70
C SER A 100 -6.07 -5.85 -7.63
N GLY A 101 -6.22 -6.69 -8.65
CA GLY A 101 -5.50 -7.96 -8.72
C GLY A 101 -3.98 -7.76 -8.78
N LEU A 102 -3.52 -6.84 -9.62
CA LEU A 102 -2.09 -6.55 -9.80
C LEU A 102 -1.44 -6.00 -8.52
N ILE A 103 -2.13 -5.17 -7.71
CA ILE A 103 -1.58 -4.72 -6.42
C ILE A 103 -1.44 -5.90 -5.45
N GLY A 104 -2.38 -6.85 -5.45
CA GLY A 104 -2.29 -8.07 -4.66
C GLY A 104 -1.08 -8.94 -5.04
N VAL A 105 -0.75 -9.03 -6.33
CA VAL A 105 0.48 -9.69 -6.81
C VAL A 105 1.72 -8.92 -6.32
N LEU A 106 1.74 -7.60 -6.51
CA LEU A 106 2.87 -6.75 -6.16
C LEU A 106 3.19 -6.85 -4.65
N MET A 107 2.16 -6.77 -3.79
CA MET A 107 2.29 -6.92 -2.35
C MET A 107 3.02 -8.22 -1.97
N VAL A 108 2.62 -9.35 -2.55
CA VAL A 108 3.22 -10.64 -2.24
C VAL A 108 4.65 -10.73 -2.76
N LEU A 109 4.92 -10.28 -3.97
CA LEU A 109 6.26 -10.33 -4.54
C LEU A 109 7.24 -9.46 -3.74
N VAL A 110 6.83 -8.26 -3.36
CA VAL A 110 7.63 -7.37 -2.53
C VAL A 110 7.86 -7.96 -1.15
N ALA A 111 6.85 -8.56 -0.52
CA ALA A 111 6.96 -9.16 0.80
C ALA A 111 7.85 -10.42 0.82
N GLU A 112 7.69 -11.32 -0.16
CA GLU A 112 8.38 -12.62 -0.13
C GLU A 112 9.75 -12.60 -0.84
N ARG A 113 10.00 -11.69 -1.78
CA ARG A 113 11.27 -11.62 -2.55
C ARG A 113 12.01 -10.30 -2.43
N GLY A 114 11.42 -9.28 -1.82
CA GLY A 114 11.96 -7.92 -1.83
C GLY A 114 11.77 -7.23 -3.19
N ALA A 115 11.90 -5.91 -3.20
CA ALA A 115 11.67 -5.08 -4.40
C ALA A 115 12.87 -5.03 -5.37
N GLY A 116 14.03 -5.58 -4.98
CA GLY A 116 15.28 -5.52 -5.75
C GLY A 116 15.90 -4.11 -5.82
N HIS A 117 15.12 -3.13 -6.32
CA HIS A 117 15.49 -1.73 -6.44
C HIS A 117 14.44 -0.83 -5.77
N PRO A 118 14.84 0.21 -5.02
CA PRO A 118 13.93 1.03 -4.22
C PRO A 118 12.86 1.78 -5.04
N LEU A 119 13.17 2.12 -6.29
CA LEU A 119 12.22 2.80 -7.18
C LEU A 119 11.11 1.89 -7.75
N VAL A 120 11.23 0.57 -7.64
CA VAL A 120 10.24 -0.36 -8.24
C VAL A 120 8.89 -0.24 -7.53
N ARG A 121 8.88 -0.14 -6.20
CA ARG A 121 7.65 0.03 -5.41
C ARG A 121 6.88 1.32 -5.78
N PRO A 122 7.49 2.53 -5.71
CA PRO A 122 6.79 3.76 -6.07
C PRO A 122 6.46 3.84 -7.57
N PHE A 123 7.30 3.30 -8.46
CA PHE A 123 7.00 3.25 -9.90
C PHE A 123 5.77 2.39 -10.19
N LEU A 124 5.74 1.15 -9.69
CA LEU A 124 4.66 0.21 -9.99
C LEU A 124 3.41 0.50 -9.15
N GLY A 125 3.53 0.53 -7.82
CA GLY A 125 2.40 0.71 -6.91
C GLY A 125 1.74 2.07 -7.06
N THR A 126 2.41 3.13 -6.57
CA THR A 126 1.84 4.49 -6.63
C THR A 126 1.70 5.01 -8.05
N GLY A 127 2.70 4.77 -8.90
CA GLY A 127 2.73 5.26 -10.28
C GLY A 127 1.77 4.49 -11.18
N VAL A 128 2.19 3.34 -11.71
CA VAL A 128 1.45 2.60 -12.74
C VAL A 128 0.08 2.15 -12.25
N LEU A 129 0.01 1.48 -11.11
CA LEU A 129 -1.24 0.95 -10.56
C LEU A 129 -2.18 2.06 -10.07
N GLY A 130 -1.64 3.08 -9.41
CA GLY A 130 -2.41 4.28 -9.02
C GLY A 130 -2.95 5.08 -10.21
N GLY A 131 -2.17 5.21 -11.29
CA GLY A 131 -2.62 5.86 -12.53
C GLY A 131 -3.61 5.02 -13.34
N PHE A 132 -3.46 3.69 -13.31
CA PHE A 132 -4.30 2.73 -14.03
C PHE A 132 -5.68 2.59 -13.39
N THR A 133 -5.77 2.52 -12.06
CA THR A 133 -7.06 2.43 -11.37
C THR A 133 -7.73 3.81 -11.25
N THR A 134 -9.05 3.86 -11.02
CA THR A 134 -9.79 5.12 -10.89
C THR A 134 -11.01 5.01 -9.99
N PHE A 135 -11.03 5.82 -8.93
CA PHE A 135 -12.25 6.02 -8.13
C PHE A 135 -13.14 7.12 -8.71
N SER A 136 -12.56 8.15 -9.32
CA SER A 136 -13.31 9.30 -9.86
C SER A 136 -14.21 8.90 -11.03
N ALA A 137 -13.72 8.09 -11.98
CA ALA A 137 -14.56 7.61 -13.07
C ALA A 137 -15.66 6.66 -12.56
N TYR A 138 -15.31 5.77 -11.61
CA TYR A 138 -16.28 4.90 -10.95
C TYR A 138 -17.41 5.69 -10.26
N ALA A 139 -17.09 6.75 -9.52
CA ALA A 139 -18.09 7.60 -8.88
C ALA A 139 -18.95 8.36 -9.90
N ALA A 140 -18.35 8.85 -10.99
CA ALA A 140 -19.08 9.49 -12.09
C ALA A 140 -20.03 8.50 -12.80
N ASP A 141 -19.62 7.25 -12.97
CA ASP A 141 -20.43 6.17 -13.55
C ASP A 141 -21.64 5.85 -12.65
N VAL A 142 -21.43 5.72 -11.33
CA VAL A 142 -22.52 5.54 -10.35
C VAL A 142 -23.49 6.73 -10.39
N ALA A 143 -22.98 7.97 -10.37
CA ALA A 143 -23.81 9.17 -10.45
C ALA A 143 -24.57 9.25 -11.79
N GLY A 144 -23.94 8.82 -12.89
CA GLY A 144 -24.55 8.72 -14.21
C GLY A 144 -25.72 7.74 -14.26
N LEU A 145 -25.65 6.63 -13.52
CA LEU A 145 -26.75 5.67 -13.41
C LEU A 145 -27.90 6.23 -12.54
N LEU A 146 -27.57 6.87 -11.42
CA LEU A 146 -28.56 7.49 -10.54
C LEU A 146 -29.33 8.63 -11.22
N THR A 147 -28.65 9.49 -11.98
CA THR A 147 -29.27 10.61 -12.71
C THR A 147 -30.22 10.16 -13.81
N ARG A 148 -30.07 8.91 -14.31
CA ARG A 148 -30.99 8.30 -15.29
C ARG A 148 -32.15 7.55 -14.64
N GLY A 149 -32.24 7.53 -13.31
CA GLY A 149 -33.28 6.84 -12.55
C GLY A 149 -33.02 5.34 -12.33
N ASP A 150 -31.86 4.81 -12.73
CA ASP A 150 -31.53 3.39 -12.59
C ASP A 150 -30.78 3.11 -11.29
N ALA A 151 -31.48 3.26 -10.16
CA ALA A 151 -30.91 3.07 -8.83
C ALA A 151 -30.45 1.63 -8.58
N ALA A 152 -31.13 0.64 -9.18
CA ALA A 152 -30.76 -0.76 -9.06
C ALA A 152 -29.42 -1.05 -9.76
N ALA A 153 -29.25 -0.56 -11.00
CA ALA A 153 -27.96 -0.70 -11.69
C ALA A 153 -26.84 0.08 -10.98
N ALA A 154 -27.11 1.27 -10.45
CA ALA A 154 -26.13 2.06 -9.71
C ALA A 154 -25.62 1.30 -8.47
N LEU A 155 -26.54 0.75 -7.66
CA LEU A 155 -26.18 -0.01 -6.46
C LEU A 155 -25.48 -1.33 -6.83
N GLY A 156 -25.98 -2.02 -7.86
CA GLY A 156 -25.38 -3.25 -8.36
C GLY A 156 -23.95 -3.02 -8.86
N TYR A 157 -23.72 -1.96 -9.65
CA TYR A 157 -22.40 -1.57 -10.13
C TYR A 157 -21.46 -1.20 -8.97
N ALA A 158 -21.97 -0.45 -7.99
CA ALA A 158 -21.19 -0.06 -6.83
C ALA A 158 -20.70 -1.26 -6.00
N ALA A 159 -21.63 -2.15 -5.65
CA ALA A 159 -21.34 -3.35 -4.90
C ALA A 159 -20.46 -4.33 -5.70
N ALA A 160 -20.75 -4.53 -6.99
CA ALA A 160 -20.00 -5.43 -7.84
C ALA A 160 -18.55 -4.97 -8.03
N THR A 161 -18.32 -3.67 -8.24
CA THR A 161 -16.97 -3.13 -8.40
C THR A 161 -16.15 -3.32 -7.13
N LEU A 162 -16.73 -3.04 -5.95
CA LEU A 162 -16.05 -3.25 -4.68
C LEU A 162 -15.75 -4.73 -4.43
N ALA A 163 -16.75 -5.60 -4.62
CA ALA A 163 -16.57 -7.04 -4.44
C ALA A 163 -15.53 -7.62 -5.40
N ALA A 164 -15.55 -7.19 -6.67
CA ALA A 164 -14.58 -7.60 -7.67
C ALA A 164 -13.16 -7.14 -7.31
N ALA A 165 -13.00 -5.89 -6.86
CA ALA A 165 -11.70 -5.37 -6.44
C ALA A 165 -11.13 -6.17 -5.27
N LEU A 166 -11.90 -6.34 -4.19
CA LEU A 166 -11.47 -7.10 -3.00
C LEU A 166 -11.20 -8.57 -3.33
N GLY A 167 -12.09 -9.19 -4.11
CA GLY A 167 -11.94 -10.56 -4.58
C GLY A 167 -10.69 -10.74 -5.44
N ALA A 168 -10.40 -9.79 -6.34
CA ALA A 168 -9.21 -9.82 -7.19
C ALA A 168 -7.92 -9.70 -6.37
N VAL A 169 -7.85 -8.77 -5.40
CA VAL A 169 -6.69 -8.64 -4.50
C VAL A 169 -6.44 -9.96 -3.77
N TRP A 170 -7.48 -10.50 -3.13
CA TRP A 170 -7.36 -11.72 -2.34
C TRP A 170 -6.94 -12.93 -3.19
N ALA A 171 -7.62 -13.13 -4.32
CA ALA A 171 -7.36 -14.25 -5.22
C ALA A 171 -5.94 -14.16 -5.81
N ALA A 172 -5.52 -12.98 -6.28
CA ALA A 172 -4.21 -12.76 -6.85
C ALA A 172 -3.10 -12.94 -5.81
N ALA A 173 -3.27 -12.39 -4.59
CA ALA A 173 -2.31 -12.57 -3.51
C ALA A 173 -2.21 -14.05 -3.09
N ALA A 174 -3.34 -14.75 -2.95
CA ALA A 174 -3.35 -16.17 -2.61
C ALA A 174 -2.69 -17.04 -3.70
N ALA A 175 -2.98 -16.77 -4.97
CA ALA A 175 -2.36 -17.47 -6.10
C ALA A 175 -0.84 -17.21 -6.15
N THR A 176 -0.42 -15.96 -5.98
CA THR A 176 1.00 -15.56 -6.00
C THR A 176 1.77 -16.26 -4.88
N ARG A 177 1.25 -16.26 -3.63
CA ARG A 177 1.89 -16.96 -2.50
C ARG A 177 2.05 -18.46 -2.77
N ARG A 178 1.04 -19.11 -3.37
CA ARG A 178 1.12 -20.54 -3.74
C ARG A 178 2.23 -20.79 -4.77
N LEU A 179 2.36 -19.91 -5.76
CA LEU A 179 3.37 -20.04 -6.80
C LEU A 179 4.79 -19.80 -6.27
N VAL A 180 4.98 -18.76 -5.45
CA VAL A 180 6.29 -18.44 -4.87
C VAL A 180 6.76 -19.56 -3.94
N ARG A 181 5.88 -20.10 -3.07
CA ARG A 181 6.21 -21.23 -2.19
C ARG A 181 6.59 -22.50 -2.95
N ARG A 182 5.93 -22.78 -4.08
CA ARG A 182 6.27 -23.93 -4.95
C ARG A 182 7.62 -23.78 -5.63
N ALA A 183 8.05 -22.55 -5.90
CA ALA A 183 9.32 -22.26 -6.55
C ALA A 183 10.51 -22.22 -5.59
N ALA A 184 10.28 -22.30 -4.26
CA ALA A 184 11.37 -22.30 -3.29
C ALA A 184 12.14 -23.64 -3.32
N PRO A 185 13.47 -23.63 -3.47
CA PRO A 185 14.27 -24.85 -3.48
C PRO A 185 14.16 -25.60 -2.14
N PRO A 186 14.22 -26.95 -2.14
CA PRO A 186 14.16 -27.74 -0.91
C PRO A 186 15.31 -27.34 0.03
N ALA A 187 14.99 -27.13 1.31
CA ALA A 187 15.97 -26.77 2.31
C ALA A 187 17.08 -27.83 2.37
N PRO A 188 18.36 -27.44 2.51
CA PRO A 188 19.44 -28.40 2.60
C PRO A 188 19.20 -29.31 3.81
N SER A 189 19.02 -30.60 3.55
CA SER A 189 18.92 -31.63 4.57
C SER A 189 20.21 -31.58 5.39
N GLY A 190 20.12 -31.06 6.61
CA GLY A 190 21.23 -31.03 7.56
C GLY A 190 21.78 -32.45 7.69
N ARG A 191 23.00 -32.64 7.19
CA ARG A 191 23.77 -33.87 7.32
C ARG A 191 23.90 -34.13 8.82
N ARG A 192 23.11 -35.06 9.37
CA ARG A 192 23.31 -35.58 10.73
C ARG A 192 24.76 -36.04 10.78
N GLY A 193 25.56 -35.38 11.60
CA GLY A 193 26.91 -35.81 11.87
C GLY A 193 26.84 -37.20 12.48
N ASP A 194 27.23 -38.21 11.70
CA ASP A 194 27.83 -39.43 12.23
C ASP A 194 29.14 -39.01 12.89
N ALA A 195 29.05 -38.60 14.16
CA ALA A 195 30.19 -38.62 15.06
C ALA A 195 30.18 -40.01 15.71
N ARG A 196 30.99 -40.90 15.14
CA ARG A 196 31.49 -42.10 15.82
C ARG A 196 32.74 -41.75 16.60
#